data_AF-A0A2S0HX84-F1
#
_entry.id   AF-A0A2S0HX84-F1
#
_cell.length_a   1.000
_cell.length_b   1.000
_cell.length_c   1.000
_cell.angle_alpha   90.00
_cell.angle_beta   90.00
_cell.angle_gamma   90.00
#
_symmetry.space_group_name_H-M   'P 1'
#
loop_
_entity.id
_entity.type
_entity.pdbx_description
1 polymer ?
#
loop_
_entity_poly.entity_id
_entity_poly.type
_entity_poly.pdbx_seq_one_letter_code
_entity_poly.pdbx_strand_id
1 'polypeptide(L)'
;MRFSSLVLFLFVTIVAHSQKVETVFVRNGNISNQPSIMSFHKCEKFKKRHKVYVLEYAAENWWKIEYKGCIGYVQEPFLNINESILNIKKRVKLQAEKNRQLAIQKRLERERIEDSLLLAKVNADKARKDSIRKQENLAREKRMEERRIKEAKEKENYIDSCSITIDEIDEFSGKRRLQTKKYYIDEYPKYRLGELGVTLKRYGNAKYIYIWTSSDLGCVSPYSHNRSTAKFKLENGDIITFYHRGDIDCGRFELVATITSNEIARLKRSPIKTVRLNGTEYYNDYTDLFFTEFFIKKLDCIK
;
A
#
# COMPACT_ATOMS: atom_id res chain seq x y z
N MET A 1 -31.56 -25.68 -22.38
CA MET A 1 -31.52 -27.15 -22.20
C MET A 1 -31.65 -27.44 -20.70
N ARG A 2 -32.77 -28.02 -20.28
CA ARG A 2 -33.07 -28.34 -18.87
C ARG A 2 -32.49 -29.73 -18.55
N PHE A 3 -31.45 -29.82 -17.75
CA PHE A 3 -31.02 -31.10 -17.18
C PHE A 3 -31.76 -31.31 -15.86
N SER A 4 -32.87 -32.04 -15.95
CA SER A 4 -33.61 -32.59 -14.82
C SER A 4 -32.80 -33.78 -14.29
N SER A 5 -32.05 -33.57 -13.20
CA SER A 5 -31.33 -34.65 -12.54
C SER A 5 -32.25 -35.30 -11.51
N LEU A 6 -32.85 -36.42 -11.89
CA LEU A 6 -33.69 -37.25 -11.05
C LEU A 6 -32.81 -37.86 -9.94
N VAL A 7 -32.88 -37.31 -8.72
CA VAL A 7 -32.18 -37.87 -7.55
C VAL A 7 -33.04 -39.00 -6.99
N LEU A 8 -32.67 -40.23 -7.34
CA LEU A 8 -33.27 -41.46 -6.81
C LEU A 8 -32.80 -41.66 -5.37
N PHE A 9 -33.60 -41.22 -4.39
CA PHE A 9 -33.40 -41.53 -2.98
C PHE A 9 -33.70 -43.02 -2.73
N LEU A 10 -32.66 -43.85 -2.82
CA LEU A 10 -32.68 -45.22 -2.30
C LEU A 10 -32.74 -45.14 -0.77
N PHE A 11 -33.95 -45.22 -0.21
CA PHE A 11 -34.16 -45.51 1.20
C PHE A 11 -33.63 -46.90 1.51
N VAL A 12 -32.40 -46.98 2.01
CA VAL A 12 -31.90 -48.20 2.67
C VAL A 12 -32.64 -48.31 4.01
N THR A 13 -33.74 -49.05 4.02
CA THR A 13 -34.36 -49.50 5.27
C THR A 13 -33.41 -50.52 5.90
N ILE A 14 -32.59 -50.07 6.84
CA ILE A 14 -31.77 -50.96 7.67
C ILE A 14 -32.75 -51.72 8.57
N VAL A 15 -33.17 -52.91 8.13
CA VAL A 15 -33.89 -53.84 8.99
C VAL A 15 -32.87 -54.40 9.99
N ALA A 16 -32.83 -53.79 11.17
CA ALA A 16 -32.14 -54.36 12.32
C ALA A 16 -32.87 -55.64 12.74
N HIS A 17 -32.44 -56.79 12.21
CA HIS A 17 -32.91 -58.09 12.68
C HIS A 17 -32.49 -58.26 14.15
N SER A 18 -33.42 -58.13 15.09
CA SER A 18 -33.18 -58.50 16.48
C SER A 18 -33.16 -60.02 16.58
N GLN A 19 -31.97 -60.59 16.54
CA GLN A 19 -31.79 -62.03 16.69
C GLN A 19 -32.08 -62.40 18.16
N LYS A 20 -33.27 -62.93 18.43
CA LYS A 20 -33.63 -63.47 19.75
C LYS A 20 -32.81 -64.74 19.99
N VAL A 21 -32.12 -64.83 21.12
CA VAL A 21 -31.27 -65.98 21.47
C VAL A 21 -31.88 -66.72 22.65
N GLU A 22 -32.21 -68.01 22.49
CA GLU A 22 -32.71 -68.85 23.58
C GLU A 22 -31.59 -69.17 24.59
N THR A 23 -31.92 -69.11 25.88
CA THR A 23 -31.10 -69.61 26.99
C THR A 23 -32.00 -70.06 28.15
N VAL A 24 -31.40 -70.36 29.31
CA VAL A 24 -32.10 -70.73 30.53
C VAL A 24 -31.71 -69.84 31.70
N PHE A 25 -32.61 -69.70 32.67
CA PHE A 25 -32.26 -69.11 33.95
C PHE A 25 -31.41 -70.06 34.79
N VAL A 26 -30.32 -69.56 35.38
CA VAL A 26 -29.42 -70.37 36.24
C VAL A 26 -29.78 -70.28 37.73
N ARG A 27 -30.66 -69.34 38.10
CA ARG A 27 -31.16 -69.08 39.46
C ARG A 27 -32.64 -68.69 39.43
N ASN A 28 -33.29 -68.69 40.59
CA ASN A 28 -34.64 -68.10 40.74
C ASN A 28 -34.51 -66.58 40.84
N GLY A 29 -35.50 -65.83 40.38
CA GLY A 29 -35.45 -64.36 40.43
C GLY A 29 -36.71 -63.69 39.89
N ASN A 30 -36.60 -62.38 39.71
CA ASN A 30 -37.69 -61.53 39.23
C ASN A 30 -37.28 -60.78 37.97
N ILE A 31 -38.24 -60.44 37.12
CA ILE A 31 -38.01 -59.63 35.93
C ILE A 31 -38.29 -58.16 36.26
N SER A 32 -37.32 -57.31 35.97
CA SER A 32 -37.35 -55.88 36.20
C SER A 32 -38.03 -55.11 35.06
N ASN A 33 -38.67 -53.98 35.36
CA ASN A 33 -39.22 -53.10 34.33
C ASN A 33 -38.18 -52.21 33.62
N GLN A 34 -37.02 -51.99 34.26
CA GLN A 34 -35.89 -51.19 33.77
C GLN A 34 -34.56 -51.87 34.15
N PRO A 35 -33.45 -51.61 33.43
CA PRO A 35 -32.14 -52.18 33.72
C PRO A 35 -31.47 -51.47 34.92
N SER A 36 -32.08 -51.58 36.11
CA SER A 36 -31.60 -50.97 37.35
C SER A 36 -31.91 -51.86 38.54
N ILE A 37 -31.04 -51.85 39.55
CA ILE A 37 -31.22 -52.62 40.79
C ILE A 37 -32.43 -52.10 41.58
N MET A 38 -32.78 -50.82 41.42
CA MET A 38 -33.93 -50.17 42.07
C MET A 38 -35.24 -50.33 41.28
N SER A 39 -35.28 -51.20 40.27
CA SER A 39 -36.47 -51.42 39.44
C SER A 39 -37.59 -52.16 40.16
N PHE A 40 -38.84 -51.87 39.79
CA PHE A 40 -40.00 -52.65 40.23
C PHE A 40 -40.10 -53.98 39.46
N HIS A 41 -40.66 -54.99 40.13
CA HIS A 41 -40.98 -56.27 39.51
C HIS A 41 -42.09 -56.07 38.46
N LYS A 42 -41.80 -56.45 37.21
CA LYS A 42 -42.70 -56.27 36.07
C LYS A 42 -43.53 -57.51 35.78
N CYS A 43 -42.92 -58.68 35.92
CA CYS A 43 -43.49 -59.96 35.50
C CYS A 43 -43.55 -60.94 36.68
N GLU A 44 -44.20 -62.08 36.45
CA GLU A 44 -44.12 -63.25 37.33
C GLU A 44 -42.65 -63.65 37.60
N LYS A 45 -42.40 -64.20 38.80
CA LYS A 45 -41.08 -64.72 39.18
C LYS A 45 -40.67 -65.86 38.23
N PHE A 46 -39.39 -65.91 37.86
CA PHE A 46 -38.85 -67.04 37.11
C PHE A 46 -38.15 -68.04 38.03
N LYS A 47 -38.12 -69.30 37.61
CA LYS A 47 -37.42 -70.38 38.30
C LYS A 47 -36.21 -70.83 37.49
N LYS A 48 -35.21 -71.36 38.18
CA LYS A 48 -34.03 -72.00 37.59
C LYS A 48 -34.44 -73.05 36.54
N ARG A 49 -33.66 -73.16 35.46
CA ARG A 49 -33.85 -74.03 34.28
C ARG A 49 -34.99 -73.64 33.34
N HIS A 50 -35.83 -72.66 33.67
CA HIS A 50 -36.85 -72.19 32.72
C HIS A 50 -36.18 -71.52 31.50
N LYS A 51 -36.73 -71.80 30.32
CA LYS A 51 -36.29 -71.20 29.04
C LYS A 51 -36.67 -69.72 28.96
N VAL A 52 -35.81 -68.93 28.35
CA VAL A 52 -35.97 -67.48 28.17
C VAL A 52 -35.26 -67.03 26.89
N TYR A 53 -35.77 -65.99 26.24
CA TYR A 53 -35.12 -65.40 25.07
C TYR A 53 -34.41 -64.10 25.46
N VAL A 54 -33.13 -63.97 25.12
CA VAL A 54 -32.39 -62.72 25.21
C VAL A 54 -32.64 -61.92 23.94
N LEU A 55 -33.07 -60.66 24.13
CA LEU A 55 -33.40 -59.74 23.04
C LEU A 55 -32.26 -58.75 22.77
N GLU A 56 -31.68 -58.17 23.82
CA GLU A 56 -30.72 -57.06 23.70
C GLU A 56 -29.83 -56.97 24.94
N TYR A 57 -28.58 -56.51 24.75
CA TYR A 57 -27.72 -56.06 25.85
C TYR A 57 -28.04 -54.60 26.16
N ALA A 58 -28.48 -54.29 27.38
CA ALA A 58 -28.84 -52.93 27.78
C ALA A 58 -27.60 -52.12 28.23
N ALA A 59 -27.17 -52.30 29.48
CA ALA A 59 -25.99 -51.66 30.06
C ALA A 59 -25.58 -52.42 31.34
N GLU A 60 -24.34 -52.27 31.81
CA GLU A 60 -23.90 -52.75 33.13
C GLU A 60 -24.35 -54.20 33.49
N ASN A 61 -24.19 -55.12 32.53
CA ASN A 61 -24.60 -56.52 32.68
C ASN A 61 -26.11 -56.76 32.81
N TRP A 62 -26.95 -55.81 32.37
CA TRP A 62 -28.39 -56.01 32.20
C TRP A 62 -28.73 -56.47 30.80
N TRP A 63 -29.65 -57.42 30.74
CA TRP A 63 -30.14 -58.03 29.52
C TRP A 63 -31.64 -57.82 29.42
N LYS A 64 -32.09 -57.33 28.27
CA LYS A 64 -33.49 -57.31 27.91
C LYS A 64 -33.88 -58.71 27.44
N ILE A 65 -34.93 -59.25 28.04
CA ILE A 65 -35.38 -60.63 27.81
C ILE A 65 -36.86 -60.68 27.49
N GLU A 66 -37.30 -61.80 26.94
CA GLU A 66 -38.69 -62.19 26.78
C GLU A 66 -38.92 -63.56 27.43
N TYR A 67 -39.84 -63.60 28.39
CA TYR A 67 -40.19 -64.81 29.13
C TYR A 67 -41.71 -64.92 29.25
N LYS A 68 -42.29 -65.99 28.70
CA LYS A 68 -43.76 -66.22 28.65
C LYS A 68 -44.54 -64.99 28.14
N GLY A 69 -44.06 -64.35 27.08
CA GLY A 69 -44.66 -63.13 26.52
C GLY A 69 -44.40 -61.84 27.31
N CYS A 70 -43.74 -61.90 28.48
CA CYS A 70 -43.36 -60.71 29.23
C CYS A 70 -41.95 -60.24 28.86
N ILE A 71 -41.83 -58.97 28.45
CA ILE A 71 -40.54 -58.32 28.13
C ILE A 71 -40.08 -57.46 29.30
N GLY A 72 -38.87 -57.72 29.79
CA GLY A 72 -38.25 -56.95 30.86
C GLY A 72 -36.75 -57.17 30.95
N TYR A 73 -36.15 -56.84 32.10
CA TYR A 73 -34.71 -56.85 32.28
C TYR A 73 -34.29 -57.79 33.40
N VAL A 74 -33.14 -58.44 33.22
CA VAL A 74 -32.51 -59.29 34.24
C VAL A 74 -31.00 -59.07 34.22
N GLN A 75 -30.34 -59.26 35.36
CA GLN A 75 -28.88 -59.21 35.41
C GLN A 75 -28.26 -60.48 34.83
N GLU A 76 -27.08 -60.33 34.24
CA GLU A 76 -26.25 -61.38 33.64
C GLU A 76 -26.09 -62.62 34.53
N PRO A 77 -25.91 -62.53 35.87
CA PRO A 77 -25.77 -63.71 36.73
C PRO A 77 -27.02 -64.61 36.83
N PHE A 78 -28.17 -64.17 36.33
CA PHE A 78 -29.40 -64.96 36.28
C PHE A 78 -29.54 -65.77 34.99
N LEU A 79 -28.75 -65.48 33.96
CA LEU A 79 -28.82 -66.13 32.65
C LEU A 79 -27.65 -67.09 32.46
N ASN A 80 -27.87 -68.18 31.73
CA ASN A 80 -26.78 -68.99 31.22
C ASN A 80 -26.14 -68.26 30.01
N ILE A 81 -24.97 -67.66 30.21
CA ILE A 81 -24.29 -66.87 29.18
C ILE A 81 -23.52 -67.80 28.24
N ASN A 82 -24.08 -68.01 27.06
CA ASN A 82 -23.43 -68.76 25.97
C ASN A 82 -22.76 -67.82 24.97
N GLU A 83 -22.06 -68.40 23.99
CA GLU A 83 -21.33 -67.65 22.97
C GLU A 83 -22.24 -66.71 22.15
N SER A 84 -23.45 -67.17 21.80
CA SER A 84 -24.44 -66.37 21.07
C SER A 84 -24.85 -65.10 21.84
N ILE A 85 -25.03 -65.20 23.16
CA ILE A 85 -25.33 -64.06 24.04
C ILE A 85 -24.10 -63.14 24.15
N LEU A 86 -22.89 -63.69 24.34
CA LEU A 86 -21.65 -62.90 24.36
C LEU A 86 -21.46 -62.10 23.06
N ASN A 87 -21.81 -62.70 21.92
CA ASN A 87 -21.72 -62.04 20.61
C ASN A 87 -22.67 -60.85 20.49
N ILE A 88 -23.86 -60.87 21.11
CA ILE A 88 -24.76 -59.70 21.18
C ILE A 88 -24.07 -58.55 21.93
N LYS A 89 -23.51 -58.81 23.13
CA LYS A 89 -22.79 -57.80 23.93
C LYS A 89 -21.57 -57.24 23.20
N LYS A 90 -20.80 -58.10 22.51
CA LYS A 90 -19.66 -57.69 21.67
C LYS A 90 -20.10 -56.78 20.53
N ARG A 91 -21.17 -57.12 19.79
CA ARG A 91 -21.69 -56.29 18.69
C ARG A 91 -22.15 -54.92 19.16
N VAL A 92 -22.90 -54.84 20.26
CA VAL A 92 -23.37 -53.56 20.83
C VAL A 92 -22.19 -52.69 21.27
N LYS A 93 -21.21 -53.26 21.97
CA LYS A 93 -20.00 -52.53 22.40
C LYS A 93 -19.17 -52.06 21.19
N LEU A 94 -18.95 -52.92 20.21
CA LEU A 94 -18.23 -52.59 18.98
C LEU A 94 -18.94 -51.50 18.18
N GLN A 95 -20.26 -51.55 18.07
CA GLN A 95 -21.04 -50.51 17.38
C GLN A 95 -20.95 -49.17 18.12
N ALA A 96 -21.02 -49.18 19.45
CA ALA A 96 -20.83 -47.97 20.25
C ALA A 96 -19.44 -47.37 20.06
N GLU A 97 -18.40 -48.19 20.00
CA GLU A 97 -17.02 -47.76 19.73
C GLU A 97 -16.86 -47.19 18.32
N LYS A 98 -17.37 -47.88 17.28
CA LYS A 98 -17.40 -47.37 15.91
C LYS A 98 -18.11 -46.03 15.80
N ASN A 99 -19.26 -45.87 16.47
CA ASN A 99 -20.00 -44.62 16.48
C ASN A 99 -19.20 -43.50 17.16
N ARG A 100 -18.46 -43.79 18.24
CA ARG A 100 -17.56 -42.84 18.90
C ARG A 100 -16.41 -42.42 17.98
N GLN A 101 -15.75 -43.38 17.33
CA GLN A 101 -14.67 -43.09 16.37
C GLN A 101 -15.17 -42.24 15.20
N LEU A 102 -16.34 -42.57 14.65
CA LEU A 102 -16.96 -41.80 13.57
C LEU A 102 -17.29 -40.36 14.01
N ALA A 103 -17.76 -40.16 15.25
CA ALA A 103 -18.02 -38.83 15.79
C ALA A 103 -16.73 -38.00 15.92
N ILE A 104 -15.64 -38.62 16.39
CA ILE A 104 -14.32 -37.99 16.49
C ILE A 104 -13.79 -37.63 15.09
N GLN A 105 -13.87 -38.56 14.13
CA GLN A 105 -13.40 -38.34 12.76
C GLN A 105 -14.15 -37.18 12.09
N LYS A 106 -15.48 -37.14 12.22
CA LYS A 106 -16.31 -36.03 11.70
C LYS A 106 -15.95 -34.69 12.33
N ARG A 107 -15.56 -34.67 13.61
CA ARG A 107 -15.13 -33.44 14.28
C ARG A 107 -13.79 -32.96 13.74
N LEU A 108 -12.79 -33.84 13.64
CA LEU A 108 -11.47 -33.53 13.09
C LEU A 108 -11.54 -33.07 11.63
N GLU A 109 -12.43 -33.67 10.83
CA GLU A 109 -12.62 -33.27 9.44
C GLU A 109 -13.22 -31.86 9.33
N ARG A 110 -14.19 -31.52 10.19
CA ARG A 110 -14.75 -30.15 10.24
C ARG A 110 -13.70 -29.13 10.62
N GLU A 111 -12.89 -29.42 11.63
CA GLU A 111 -11.80 -28.55 12.08
C GLU A 111 -10.78 -28.32 10.95
N ARG A 112 -10.37 -29.38 10.24
CA ARG A 112 -9.49 -29.26 9.07
C ARG A 112 -10.08 -28.39 7.95
N ILE A 113 -11.38 -28.53 7.67
CA ILE A 113 -12.08 -27.72 6.66
C ILE A 113 -12.11 -26.25 7.10
N GLU A 114 -12.38 -25.99 8.38
CA GLU A 114 -12.42 -24.65 8.96
C GLU A 114 -11.05 -23.97 8.89
N ASP A 115 -9.98 -24.67 9.30
CA ASP A 115 -8.61 -24.17 9.21
C ASP A 115 -8.20 -23.87 7.77
N SER A 116 -8.52 -24.78 6.83
CA SER A 116 -8.25 -24.58 5.42
C SER A 116 -8.99 -23.36 4.86
N LEU A 117 -10.23 -23.12 5.30
CA LEU A 117 -11.02 -21.97 4.88
C LEU A 117 -10.46 -20.67 5.47
N LEU A 118 -10.03 -20.70 6.74
CA LEU A 118 -9.39 -19.56 7.39
C LEU A 118 -8.10 -19.18 6.66
N LEU A 119 -7.26 -20.15 6.34
CA LEU A 119 -6.02 -19.94 5.60
C LEU A 119 -6.28 -19.35 4.21
N ALA A 120 -7.29 -19.86 3.49
CA ALA A 120 -7.68 -19.33 2.19
C ALA A 120 -8.13 -17.86 2.28
N LYS A 121 -8.90 -17.49 3.31
CA LYS A 121 -9.33 -16.10 3.56
C LYS A 121 -8.14 -15.19 3.83
N VAL A 122 -7.22 -15.60 4.71
CA VAL A 122 -6.01 -14.82 5.04
C VAL A 122 -5.16 -14.58 3.79
N ASN A 123 -4.98 -15.61 2.95
CA ASN A 123 -4.22 -15.48 1.72
C ASN A 123 -4.91 -14.56 0.70
N ALA A 124 -6.23 -14.64 0.57
CA ALA A 124 -7.00 -13.75 -0.29
C ALA A 124 -6.91 -12.28 0.17
N ASP A 125 -7.01 -12.03 1.48
CA ASP A 125 -6.87 -10.69 2.05
C ASP A 125 -5.46 -10.13 1.87
N LYS A 126 -4.43 -10.97 2.01
CA LYS A 126 -3.04 -10.58 1.74
C LYS A 126 -2.86 -10.20 0.27
N ALA A 127 -3.32 -11.04 -0.67
CA ALA A 127 -3.25 -10.76 -2.10
C ALA A 127 -4.00 -9.47 -2.48
N ARG A 128 -5.17 -9.23 -1.86
CA ARG A 128 -5.93 -7.99 -2.04
C ARG A 128 -5.13 -6.78 -1.56
N LYS A 129 -4.56 -6.82 -0.35
CA LYS A 129 -3.74 -5.72 0.20
C LYS A 129 -2.51 -5.44 -0.68
N ASP A 130 -1.83 -6.47 -1.15
CA ASP A 130 -0.66 -6.33 -2.03
C ASP A 130 -1.03 -5.69 -3.37
N SER A 131 -2.19 -6.06 -3.94
CA SER A 131 -2.70 -5.45 -5.17
C SER A 131 -3.03 -3.97 -5.01
N ILE A 132 -3.64 -3.58 -3.88
CA ILE A 132 -3.96 -2.18 -3.55
C ILE A 132 -2.67 -1.39 -3.42
N ARG A 133 -1.70 -1.90 -2.64
CA ARG A 133 -0.39 -1.25 -2.48
C ARG A 133 0.33 -1.04 -3.81
N LYS A 134 0.26 -2.02 -4.72
CA LYS A 134 0.82 -1.91 -6.07
C LYS A 134 0.15 -0.81 -6.89
N GLN A 135 -1.18 -0.70 -6.84
CA GLN A 135 -1.92 0.36 -7.53
C GLN A 135 -1.63 1.75 -6.95
N GLU A 136 -1.53 1.87 -5.62
CA GLU A 136 -1.19 3.12 -4.95
C GLU A 136 0.22 3.61 -5.32
N ASN A 137 1.20 2.69 -5.35
CA ASN A 137 2.56 3.01 -5.79
C ASN A 137 2.57 3.49 -7.24
N LEU A 138 1.87 2.80 -8.15
CA LEU A 138 1.77 3.19 -9.55
C LEU A 138 1.09 4.56 -9.72
N ALA A 139 0.02 4.83 -8.96
CA ALA A 139 -0.66 6.12 -8.98
C ALA A 139 0.25 7.24 -8.44
N ARG A 140 1.04 6.96 -7.40
CA ARG A 140 2.03 7.90 -6.86
C ARG A 140 3.12 8.21 -7.88
N GLU A 141 3.66 7.20 -8.57
CA GLU A 141 4.66 7.39 -9.62
C GLU A 141 4.12 8.26 -10.76
N LYS A 142 2.90 7.99 -11.25
CA LYS A 142 2.26 8.82 -12.28
C LYS A 142 2.08 10.27 -11.86
N ARG A 143 1.61 10.52 -10.63
CA ARG A 143 1.47 11.89 -10.10
C ARG A 143 2.81 12.63 -10.00
N MET A 144 3.87 11.91 -9.60
CA MET A 144 5.21 12.48 -9.55
C MET A 144 5.71 12.83 -10.95
N GLU A 145 5.45 11.97 -11.95
CA GLU A 145 5.84 12.22 -13.34
C GLU A 145 5.08 13.39 -13.95
N GLU A 146 3.76 13.45 -13.80
CA GLU A 146 2.93 14.59 -14.24
C GLU A 146 3.41 15.91 -13.63
N ARG A 147 3.80 15.88 -12.35
CA ARG A 147 4.39 17.03 -11.66
C ARG A 147 5.72 17.45 -12.31
N ARG A 148 6.61 16.50 -12.61
CA ARG A 148 7.90 16.79 -13.27
C ARG A 148 7.71 17.38 -14.66
N ILE A 149 6.76 16.85 -15.44
CA ILE A 149 6.41 17.38 -16.77
C ILE A 149 5.88 18.81 -16.66
N LYS A 150 4.96 19.07 -15.72
CA LYS A 150 4.43 20.42 -15.49
C LYS A 150 5.54 21.39 -15.08
N GLU A 151 6.42 20.97 -14.17
CA GLU A 151 7.58 21.76 -13.72
C GLU A 151 8.55 22.06 -14.86
N ALA A 152 8.85 21.07 -15.72
CA ALA A 152 9.68 21.25 -16.90
C ALA A 152 9.07 22.27 -17.88
N LYS A 153 7.75 22.20 -18.10
CA LYS A 153 7.03 23.15 -18.96
C LYS A 153 7.02 24.57 -18.39
N GLU A 154 6.83 24.72 -17.08
CA GLU A 154 6.91 26.03 -16.42
C GLU A 154 8.33 26.61 -16.53
N LYS A 155 9.35 25.78 -16.32
CA LYS A 155 10.77 26.13 -16.50
C LYS A 155 11.07 26.57 -17.93
N GLU A 156 10.60 25.82 -18.93
CA GLU A 156 10.74 26.14 -20.35
C GLU A 156 10.07 27.48 -20.68
N ASN A 157 8.83 27.69 -20.24
CA ASN A 157 8.13 28.96 -20.42
C ASN A 157 8.89 30.14 -19.79
N TYR A 158 9.51 29.96 -18.63
CA TYR A 158 10.35 30.96 -17.99
C TYR A 158 11.59 31.31 -18.85
N ILE A 159 12.21 30.30 -19.46
CA ILE A 159 13.41 30.44 -20.31
C ILE A 159 13.07 31.06 -21.67
N ASP A 160 11.92 30.74 -22.27
CA ASP A 160 11.61 31.16 -23.65
C ASP A 160 10.78 32.44 -23.74
N SER A 161 10.00 32.80 -22.72
CA SER A 161 9.13 34.00 -22.78
C SER A 161 9.84 35.31 -22.41
N CYS A 162 9.54 36.41 -23.11
CA CYS A 162 9.98 37.74 -22.69
C CYS A 162 8.98 38.34 -21.69
N SER A 163 9.17 38.09 -20.40
CA SER A 163 8.39 38.77 -19.36
C SER A 163 8.83 40.22 -19.19
N ILE A 164 7.99 41.17 -19.61
CA ILE A 164 8.24 42.62 -19.53
C ILE A 164 7.51 43.21 -18.32
N THR A 165 8.17 44.10 -17.56
CA THR A 165 7.58 44.85 -16.42
C THR A 165 7.31 46.31 -16.75
N ILE A 166 8.07 46.90 -17.67
CA ILE A 166 7.90 48.29 -18.10
C ILE A 166 7.95 48.27 -19.62
N ASP A 167 6.93 48.84 -20.25
CA ASP A 167 6.87 49.10 -21.69
C ASP A 167 6.05 50.36 -21.92
N GLU A 168 6.72 51.51 -21.88
CA GLU A 168 6.06 52.81 -21.92
C GLU A 168 6.88 53.83 -22.71
N ILE A 169 6.26 54.92 -23.11
CA ILE A 169 6.93 56.09 -23.68
C ILE A 169 7.08 57.10 -22.56
N ASP A 170 8.33 57.51 -22.28
CA ASP A 170 8.61 58.57 -21.33
C ASP A 170 8.14 59.91 -21.91
N GLU A 171 7.17 60.56 -21.27
CA GLU A 171 6.47 61.74 -21.79
C GLU A 171 7.38 62.97 -21.93
N PHE A 172 8.45 63.07 -21.15
CA PHE A 172 9.37 64.21 -21.18
C PHE A 172 10.41 64.06 -22.28
N SER A 173 10.91 62.84 -22.50
CA SER A 173 11.99 62.57 -23.44
C SER A 173 11.52 62.01 -24.79
N GLY A 174 10.27 61.56 -24.88
CA GLY A 174 9.71 60.84 -26.04
C GLY A 174 10.34 59.46 -26.27
N LYS A 175 11.18 58.97 -25.36
CA LYS A 175 11.91 57.70 -25.54
C LYS A 175 11.15 56.54 -24.93
N ARG A 176 11.07 55.44 -25.67
CA ARG A 176 10.51 54.18 -25.15
C ARG A 176 11.42 53.60 -24.06
N ARG A 177 10.83 53.26 -22.92
CA ARG A 177 11.40 52.51 -21.79
C ARG A 177 10.91 51.09 -21.84
N LEU A 178 11.83 50.14 -21.87
CA LEU A 178 11.53 48.71 -21.85
C LEU A 178 12.35 48.04 -20.75
N GLN A 179 11.73 47.23 -19.91
CA GLN A 179 12.40 46.50 -18.83
C GLN A 179 11.83 45.10 -18.69
N THR A 180 12.69 44.10 -18.59
CA THR A 180 12.27 42.74 -18.29
C THR A 180 11.98 42.55 -16.79
N LYS A 181 11.28 41.47 -16.43
CA LYS A 181 11.33 40.95 -15.06
C LYS A 181 12.78 40.62 -14.68
N LYS A 182 13.05 40.56 -13.36
CA LYS A 182 14.29 40.00 -12.81
C LYS A 182 14.31 38.50 -13.08
N TYR A 183 15.34 38.03 -13.78
CA TYR A 183 15.58 36.61 -14.01
C TYR A 183 16.66 36.11 -13.06
N TYR A 184 16.39 35.04 -12.32
CA TYR A 184 17.39 34.33 -11.56
C TYR A 184 18.07 33.33 -12.50
N ILE A 185 19.40 33.39 -12.55
CA ILE A 185 20.18 32.59 -13.50
C ILE A 185 20.98 31.46 -12.82
N ASP A 186 21.13 31.53 -11.51
CA ASP A 186 21.72 30.53 -10.64
C ASP A 186 20.71 29.44 -10.25
N GLU A 187 19.50 29.84 -9.80
CA GLU A 187 18.48 28.92 -9.29
C GLU A 187 17.11 29.24 -9.91
N TYR A 188 16.29 28.20 -10.15
CA TYR A 188 14.90 28.40 -10.59
C TYR A 188 14.01 28.86 -9.43
N PRO A 189 13.33 30.03 -9.53
CA PRO A 189 12.68 30.69 -8.38
C PRO A 189 11.50 29.94 -7.73
N LYS A 190 11.11 28.77 -8.23
CA LYS A 190 10.04 27.95 -7.64
C LYS A 190 10.46 27.22 -6.36
N TYR A 191 11.74 26.85 -6.23
CA TYR A 191 12.23 26.03 -5.12
C TYR A 191 12.86 26.87 -4.02
N ARG A 192 13.68 27.85 -4.42
CA ARG A 192 14.35 28.81 -3.56
C ARG A 192 14.50 30.12 -4.32
N LEU A 193 14.61 31.23 -3.60
CA LEU A 193 14.99 32.50 -4.22
C LEU A 193 16.45 32.36 -4.63
N GLY A 194 16.73 32.53 -5.93
CA GLY A 194 18.10 32.62 -6.41
C GLY A 194 18.81 33.84 -5.82
N GLU A 195 20.12 33.78 -5.78
CA GLU A 195 20.97 34.85 -5.30
C GLU A 195 21.50 35.71 -6.44
N LEU A 196 21.45 35.25 -7.71
CA LEU A 196 21.95 36.00 -8.86
C LEU A 196 20.82 36.38 -9.82
N GLY A 197 20.36 37.63 -9.70
CA GLY A 197 19.31 38.20 -10.54
C GLY A 197 19.84 39.08 -11.66
N VAL A 198 19.29 38.96 -12.86
CA VAL A 198 19.60 39.81 -14.01
C VAL A 198 18.32 40.41 -14.61
N THR A 199 18.35 41.72 -14.84
CA THR A 199 17.29 42.48 -15.51
C THR A 199 17.88 43.20 -16.71
N LEU A 200 17.19 43.12 -17.86
CA LEU A 200 17.57 43.82 -19.08
C LEU A 200 16.68 45.05 -19.26
N LYS A 201 17.29 46.17 -19.64
CA LYS A 201 16.59 47.45 -19.87
C LYS A 201 16.97 48.06 -21.21
N ARG A 202 16.04 48.76 -21.84
CA ARG A 202 16.29 49.65 -22.98
C ARG A 202 15.65 51.00 -22.73
N TYR A 203 16.40 52.06 -23.02
CA TYR A 203 15.90 53.43 -23.02
C TYR A 203 16.33 54.12 -24.32
N GLY A 204 15.36 54.36 -25.21
CA GLY A 204 15.66 54.70 -26.60
C GLY A 204 16.56 53.62 -27.24
N ASN A 205 17.74 54.00 -27.73
CA ASN A 205 18.70 53.07 -28.33
C ASN A 205 19.67 52.43 -27.32
N ALA A 206 19.79 53.01 -26.12
CA ALA A 206 20.72 52.56 -25.10
C ALA A 206 20.17 51.32 -24.40
N LYS A 207 21.02 50.30 -24.24
CA LYS A 207 20.69 49.03 -23.58
C LYS A 207 21.50 48.92 -22.30
N TYR A 208 20.87 48.41 -21.26
CA TYR A 208 21.47 48.29 -19.93
C TYR A 208 21.22 46.90 -19.36
N ILE A 209 22.17 46.46 -18.56
CA ILE A 209 22.05 45.30 -17.69
C ILE A 209 22.05 45.79 -16.25
N TYR A 210 21.13 45.24 -15.47
CA TYR A 210 21.07 45.41 -14.03
C TYR A 210 21.27 44.03 -13.40
N ILE A 211 22.26 43.91 -12.52
CA ILE A 211 22.68 42.65 -11.91
C ILE A 211 22.57 42.81 -10.41
N TRP A 212 21.90 41.86 -9.77
CA TRP A 212 21.58 41.90 -8.37
C TRP A 212 22.08 40.65 -7.67
N THR A 213 22.64 40.82 -6.47
CA THR A 213 22.78 39.71 -5.53
C THR A 213 22.52 40.09 -4.07
N SER A 214 22.09 39.11 -3.29
CA SER A 214 22.01 39.17 -1.83
C SER A 214 23.35 38.96 -1.13
N SER A 215 24.40 38.51 -1.84
CA SER A 215 25.74 38.37 -1.23
C SER A 215 26.31 39.74 -0.86
N ASP A 216 26.90 39.84 0.33
CA ASP A 216 27.63 41.03 0.76
C ASP A 216 29.00 41.08 0.07
N LEU A 217 29.17 42.07 -0.80
CA LEU A 217 30.40 42.30 -1.56
C LEU A 217 31.06 43.64 -1.20
N GLY A 218 30.61 44.28 -0.11
CA GLY A 218 30.87 45.69 0.17
C GLY A 218 29.96 46.61 -0.66
N CYS A 219 30.49 47.76 -1.07
CA CYS A 219 29.76 48.69 -1.91
C CYS A 219 29.86 48.34 -3.40
N VAL A 220 28.91 48.84 -4.18
CA VAL A 220 28.99 48.93 -5.64
C VAL A 220 29.47 50.33 -5.99
N SER A 221 30.70 50.45 -6.50
CA SER A 221 31.35 51.74 -6.77
C SER A 221 31.56 51.99 -8.27
N PRO A 222 31.30 53.22 -8.75
CA PRO A 222 31.64 53.64 -10.11
C PRO A 222 33.11 54.12 -10.26
N TYR A 223 33.83 54.38 -9.15
CA TYR A 223 35.12 55.07 -9.19
C TYR A 223 36.26 54.19 -9.67
N SER A 224 37.16 54.73 -10.50
CA SER A 224 38.22 53.97 -11.18
C SER A 224 39.13 53.15 -10.26
N HIS A 225 39.42 53.63 -9.05
CA HIS A 225 40.33 52.99 -8.10
C HIS A 225 39.71 51.79 -7.35
N ASN A 226 38.38 51.66 -7.34
CA ASN A 226 37.67 50.57 -6.67
C ASN A 226 36.39 50.16 -7.43
N ARG A 227 36.42 50.25 -8.76
CA ARG A 227 35.24 50.11 -9.60
C ARG A 227 34.70 48.68 -9.54
N SER A 228 33.44 48.54 -9.17
CA SER A 228 32.78 47.24 -9.10
C SER A 228 32.51 46.68 -10.50
N THR A 229 32.62 45.35 -10.62
CA THR A 229 32.48 44.67 -11.92
C THR A 229 31.61 43.42 -11.83
N ALA A 230 30.97 43.10 -12.94
CA ALA A 230 30.37 41.79 -13.17
C ALA A 230 31.02 41.16 -14.41
N LYS A 231 31.63 39.99 -14.24
CA LYS A 231 32.31 39.26 -15.31
C LYS A 231 31.52 38.01 -15.65
N PHE A 232 31.18 37.86 -16.93
CA PHE A 232 30.56 36.66 -17.46
C PHE A 232 31.59 35.91 -18.29
N LYS A 233 32.01 34.75 -17.80
CA LYS A 233 32.83 33.80 -18.56
C LYS A 233 31.89 32.88 -19.31
N LEU A 234 32.04 32.82 -20.62
CA LEU A 234 31.26 31.93 -21.49
C LEU A 234 31.98 30.60 -21.69
N GLU A 235 31.24 29.57 -22.13
CA GLU A 235 31.80 28.24 -22.38
C GLU A 235 32.88 28.22 -23.46
N ASN A 236 32.73 29.05 -24.50
CA ASN A 236 33.73 29.25 -25.55
C ASN A 236 35.01 29.99 -25.09
N GLY A 237 35.11 30.34 -23.80
CA GLY A 237 36.26 31.03 -23.22
C GLY A 237 36.21 32.56 -23.28
N ASP A 238 35.22 33.15 -23.98
CA ASP A 238 35.02 34.60 -23.98
C ASP A 238 34.72 35.10 -22.56
N ILE A 239 35.32 36.25 -22.19
CA ILE A 239 34.98 36.96 -20.96
C ILE A 239 34.45 38.35 -21.32
N ILE A 240 33.25 38.66 -20.81
CA ILE A 240 32.63 39.98 -20.91
C ILE A 240 32.66 40.60 -19.52
N THR A 241 33.21 41.81 -19.40
CA THR A 241 33.31 42.54 -18.13
C THR A 241 32.42 43.78 -18.20
N PHE A 242 31.41 43.81 -17.35
CA PHE A 242 30.59 44.99 -17.11
C PHE A 242 31.14 45.77 -15.92
N TYR A 243 31.20 47.08 -16.07
CA TYR A 243 31.63 47.98 -15.02
C TYR A 243 30.46 48.82 -14.54
N HIS A 244 30.33 48.97 -13.21
CA HIS A 244 29.24 49.74 -12.64
C HIS A 244 29.22 51.18 -13.18
N ARG A 245 28.00 51.67 -13.41
CA ARG A 245 27.65 53.04 -13.77
C ARG A 245 26.46 53.45 -12.93
N GLY A 246 26.61 54.48 -12.14
CA GLY A 246 25.59 54.92 -11.20
C GLY A 246 26.23 55.50 -9.96
N ASP A 247 25.41 55.72 -8.95
CA ASP A 247 25.84 56.16 -7.63
C ASP A 247 26.44 54.99 -6.85
N ILE A 248 27.22 55.34 -5.82
CA ILE A 248 27.71 54.33 -4.89
C ILE A 248 26.54 53.78 -4.07
N ASP A 249 26.42 52.45 -3.99
CA ASP A 249 25.40 51.78 -3.18
C ASP A 249 26.07 50.76 -2.25
N CYS A 250 25.80 50.85 -0.94
CA CYS A 250 26.37 50.00 0.08
C CYS A 250 25.25 49.25 0.80
N GLY A 251 25.26 47.92 0.74
CA GLY A 251 24.32 47.05 1.46
C GLY A 251 23.78 45.91 0.60
N ARG A 252 23.29 46.19 -0.61
CA ARG A 252 22.93 45.15 -1.60
C ARG A 252 23.76 45.36 -2.85
N PHE A 253 24.30 44.28 -3.41
CA PHE A 253 25.08 44.40 -4.63
C PHE A 253 24.14 44.58 -5.83
N GLU A 254 24.04 45.81 -6.31
CA GLU A 254 23.22 46.20 -7.46
C GLU A 254 24.08 46.88 -8.54
N LEU A 255 24.59 46.08 -9.49
CA LEU A 255 25.43 46.60 -10.56
C LEU A 255 24.60 47.00 -11.78
N VAL A 256 24.75 48.24 -12.24
CA VAL A 256 24.18 48.74 -13.49
C VAL A 256 25.29 48.99 -14.50
N ALA A 257 25.12 48.51 -15.72
CA ALA A 257 26.05 48.78 -16.81
C ALA A 257 25.32 48.94 -18.16
N THR A 258 25.94 49.66 -19.08
CA THR A 258 25.51 49.69 -20.49
C THR A 258 25.97 48.44 -21.23
N ILE A 259 25.17 47.96 -22.18
CA ILE A 259 25.53 46.86 -23.07
C ILE A 259 25.72 47.43 -24.48
N THR A 260 26.91 47.26 -25.04
CA THR A 260 27.25 47.66 -26.41
C THR A 260 26.81 46.62 -27.43
N SER A 261 26.68 47.02 -28.71
CA SER A 261 26.36 46.10 -29.80
C SER A 261 27.38 44.97 -29.95
N ASN A 262 28.66 45.26 -29.72
CA ASN A 262 29.71 44.24 -29.72
C ASN A 262 29.51 43.23 -28.58
N GLU A 263 29.28 43.70 -27.34
CA GLU A 263 29.02 42.80 -26.21
C GLU A 263 27.78 41.93 -26.45
N ILE A 264 26.69 42.50 -27.00
CA ILE A 264 25.50 41.73 -27.39
C ILE A 264 25.86 40.61 -28.37
N ALA A 265 26.65 40.92 -29.40
CA ALA A 265 27.10 39.93 -30.37
C ALA A 265 27.94 38.83 -29.70
N ARG A 266 28.82 39.17 -28.74
CA ARG A 266 29.64 38.20 -28.01
C ARG A 266 28.82 37.32 -27.07
N LEU A 267 27.93 37.92 -26.29
CA LEU A 267 27.10 37.23 -25.28
C LEU A 267 26.11 36.23 -25.89
N LYS A 268 25.78 36.38 -27.16
CA LYS A 268 24.91 35.44 -27.89
C LYS A 268 25.62 34.22 -28.48
N ARG A 269 26.96 34.19 -28.48
CA ARG A 269 27.71 33.12 -29.14
C ARG A 269 27.83 31.84 -28.33
N SER A 270 27.68 31.93 -27.02
CA SER A 270 27.97 30.81 -26.12
C SER A 270 27.20 30.96 -24.80
N PRO A 271 26.78 29.86 -24.18
CA PRO A 271 26.21 29.88 -22.83
C PRO A 271 27.21 30.41 -21.80
N ILE A 272 26.67 30.90 -20.68
CA ILE A 272 27.43 31.34 -19.51
C ILE A 272 27.98 30.11 -18.79
N LYS A 273 29.28 30.09 -18.53
CA LYS A 273 29.96 29.08 -17.72
C LYS A 273 30.07 29.50 -16.26
N THR A 274 30.39 30.77 -16.00
CA THR A 274 30.60 31.29 -14.65
C THR A 274 30.34 32.79 -14.62
N VAL A 275 29.79 33.28 -13.52
CA VAL A 275 29.64 34.70 -13.25
C VAL A 275 30.48 35.08 -12.04
N ARG A 276 31.30 36.12 -12.15
CA ARG A 276 31.99 36.72 -11.01
C ARG A 276 31.46 38.12 -10.76
N LEU A 277 31.00 38.38 -9.55
CA LEU A 277 30.64 39.71 -9.09
C LEU A 277 31.73 40.22 -8.15
N ASN A 278 32.26 41.42 -8.39
CA ASN A 278 33.26 42.08 -7.56
C ASN A 278 32.69 43.41 -7.05
N GLY A 279 32.50 43.51 -5.73
CA GLY A 279 32.25 44.78 -5.05
C GLY A 279 33.56 45.46 -4.65
N THR A 280 33.49 46.44 -3.75
CA THR A 280 34.68 47.16 -3.27
C THR A 280 35.53 46.34 -2.31
N GLU A 281 34.96 45.35 -1.64
CA GLU A 281 35.65 44.56 -0.60
C GLU A 281 35.81 43.10 -1.00
N TYR A 282 34.73 42.47 -1.47
CA TYR A 282 34.72 41.04 -1.75
C TYR A 282 34.27 40.74 -3.19
N TYR A 283 34.39 39.47 -3.55
CA TYR A 283 33.82 38.94 -4.78
C TYR A 283 33.09 37.63 -4.49
N ASN A 284 32.13 37.30 -5.36
CA ASN A 284 31.48 35.99 -5.36
C ASN A 284 31.46 35.39 -6.77
N ASP A 285 31.64 34.08 -6.84
CA ASP A 285 31.62 33.29 -8.06
C ASP A 285 30.38 32.38 -8.09
N TYR A 286 29.56 32.54 -9.11
CA TYR A 286 28.42 31.67 -9.40
C TYR A 286 28.82 30.69 -10.49
N THR A 287 29.00 29.44 -10.10
CA THR A 287 29.42 28.34 -10.98
C THR A 287 28.30 27.37 -11.28
N ASP A 288 27.33 27.22 -10.38
CA ASP A 288 26.10 26.46 -10.61
C ASP A 288 25.03 27.39 -11.17
N LEU A 289 24.79 27.30 -12.48
CA LEU A 289 23.91 28.18 -13.22
C LEU A 289 22.81 27.36 -13.88
N PHE A 290 21.57 27.53 -13.41
CA PHE A 290 20.40 26.93 -14.02
C PHE A 290 20.08 27.50 -15.42
N PHE A 291 20.32 28.80 -15.66
CA PHE A 291 19.96 29.50 -16.90
C PHE A 291 21.20 30.01 -17.66
N THR A 292 22.05 29.08 -18.08
CA THR A 292 23.30 29.38 -18.81
C THR A 292 23.07 30.11 -20.14
N GLU A 293 21.95 29.83 -20.84
CA GLU A 293 21.60 30.46 -22.11
C GLU A 293 20.94 31.84 -21.99
N PHE A 294 20.93 32.45 -20.79
CA PHE A 294 20.21 33.69 -20.51
C PHE A 294 20.38 34.76 -21.59
N PHE A 295 21.63 35.10 -21.96
CA PHE A 295 21.87 36.14 -22.94
C PHE A 295 21.45 35.77 -24.36
N ILE A 296 21.60 34.50 -24.73
CA ILE A 296 21.18 33.97 -26.03
C ILE A 296 19.67 34.15 -26.18
N LYS A 297 18.92 33.80 -25.14
CA LYS A 297 17.45 33.80 -25.15
C LYS A 297 16.83 35.18 -24.86
N LYS A 298 17.44 35.99 -23.98
CA LYS A 298 16.79 37.20 -23.42
C LYS A 298 17.26 38.53 -23.98
N LEU A 299 18.44 38.62 -24.60
CA LEU A 299 18.89 39.91 -25.18
C LEU A 299 17.96 40.43 -26.28
N ASP A 300 17.20 39.54 -26.92
CA ASP A 300 16.21 39.90 -27.92
C ASP A 300 14.93 40.51 -27.35
N CYS A 301 14.66 40.29 -26.06
CA CYS A 301 13.53 40.92 -25.37
C CYS A 301 13.66 42.43 -25.26
N ILE A 302 14.86 42.99 -25.48
CA ILE A 302 15.13 44.43 -25.41
C ILE A 302 15.71 44.99 -26.72
N LYS A 303 15.40 44.37 -27.86
CA LYS A 303 15.75 44.90 -29.18
C LYS A 303 15.06 46.25 -29.45
#